data_AF-A0A937EY40-F1
#
_entry.id   AF-A0A937EY40-F1
#
_cell.length_a   1.000
_cell.length_b   1.000
_cell.length_c   1.000
_cell.angle_alpha   90.00
_cell.angle_beta   90.00
_cell.angle_gamma   90.00
#
_symmetry.space_group_name_H-M   'P 1'
#
loop_
_entity.id
_entity.type
_entity.pdbx_description
1 polymer ?
#
loop_
_entity_poly.entity_id
_entity_poly.type
_entity_poly.pdbx_seq_one_letter_code
_entity_poly.pdbx_strand_id
1 'polypeptide(L)'
;MIDTFIADELAVAPNPLGTLFNLKLATIPIDAYTCFELWVPPANGILLPEEAMLLRGDRLRLEDICARLVWLLGATLIADETLLNAKPEYDWRILLKQMAQLKAQFDAIGVDYFPQTICPSYANDGIPNAWTIRPATWHVKFLALQPAASGYCAKPLALKLSLSLGQLITRRSHTPPVGASL
;
A
#
# COMPACT_ATOMS: atom_id res chain seq x y z
N MET A 1 14.70 25.53 7.11
CA MET A 1 14.59 24.26 6.38
C MET A 1 13.38 23.57 6.97
N ILE A 2 12.35 23.30 6.18
CA ILE A 2 11.16 22.60 6.69
C ILE A 2 11.53 21.12 6.64
N ASP A 3 11.57 20.47 7.80
CA ASP A 3 11.77 19.02 7.86
C ASP A 3 10.57 18.35 7.17
N THR A 4 10.79 17.72 6.01
CA THR A 4 9.78 16.93 5.31
C THR A 4 9.61 15.59 6.02
N PHE A 5 8.38 15.07 6.06
CA PHE A 5 8.07 13.82 6.79
C PHE A 5 8.88 12.63 6.24
N ILE A 6 8.97 12.54 4.92
CA ILE A 6 9.95 11.71 4.20
C ILE A 6 11.03 12.65 3.71
N ALA A 7 12.28 12.39 4.10
CA ALA A 7 13.43 13.18 3.68
C ALA A 7 13.56 13.16 2.15
N ASP A 8 13.95 14.29 1.56
CA ASP A 8 13.98 14.46 0.11
C ASP A 8 14.89 13.43 -0.59
N GLU A 9 15.97 12.99 0.07
CA GLU A 9 16.87 11.94 -0.40
C GLU A 9 16.21 10.56 -0.50
N LEU A 10 15.16 10.31 0.30
CA LEU A 10 14.36 9.10 0.25
C LEU A 10 13.18 9.25 -0.72
N ALA A 11 12.74 10.46 -1.04
CA ALA A 11 11.54 10.68 -1.84
C ALA A 11 11.72 10.25 -3.31
N VAL A 12 12.94 10.33 -3.84
CA VAL A 12 13.25 10.03 -5.26
C VAL A 12 13.67 8.57 -5.41
N ALA A 13 13.16 7.91 -6.45
CA ALA A 13 13.55 6.53 -6.73
C ALA A 13 14.99 6.47 -7.26
N PRO A 14 15.75 5.40 -6.97
CA PRO A 14 17.12 5.27 -7.46
C PRO A 14 17.14 5.24 -8.99
N ASN A 15 18.13 5.94 -9.57
CA ASN A 15 18.34 5.94 -11.02
C ASN A 15 18.79 4.55 -11.49
N PRO A 16 18.18 4.02 -12.55
CA PRO A 16 18.65 2.78 -13.13
C PRO A 16 20.02 2.96 -13.81
N LEU A 17 20.84 1.91 -13.76
CA LEU A 17 22.13 1.86 -14.45
C LEU A 17 22.00 1.62 -15.97
N GLY A 18 20.80 1.75 -16.53
CA GLY A 18 20.48 1.49 -17.94
C GLY A 18 18.99 1.68 -18.24
N THR A 19 18.54 1.21 -19.41
CA THR A 19 17.13 1.31 -19.79
C THR A 19 16.31 0.26 -19.05
N LEU A 20 15.33 0.70 -18.25
CA LEU A 20 14.32 -0.18 -17.65
C LEU A 20 13.18 -0.34 -18.63
N PHE A 21 13.06 -1.51 -19.24
CA PHE A 21 12.04 -1.74 -20.27
C PHE A 21 10.69 -2.14 -19.69
N ASN A 22 10.70 -2.78 -18.52
CA ASN A 22 9.53 -3.41 -17.93
C ASN A 22 9.07 -2.77 -16.61
N LEU A 23 9.94 -2.06 -15.91
CA LEU A 23 9.57 -1.33 -14.69
C LEU A 23 8.86 -0.02 -15.02
N LYS A 24 7.81 0.27 -14.26
CA LYS A 24 7.11 1.56 -14.32
C LYS A 24 7.45 2.40 -13.10
N LEU A 25 7.89 3.64 -13.30
CA LEU A 25 8.00 4.60 -12.20
C LEU A 25 6.60 5.02 -11.74
N ALA A 26 6.33 4.91 -10.44
CA ALA A 26 5.10 5.34 -9.82
C ALA A 26 5.39 6.36 -8.71
N THR A 27 4.52 7.36 -8.60
CA THR A 27 4.57 8.38 -7.56
C THR A 27 3.44 8.12 -6.56
N ILE A 28 3.79 7.94 -5.29
CA ILE A 28 2.89 7.61 -4.20
C ILE A 28 2.69 8.85 -3.34
N PRO A 29 1.47 9.40 -3.25
CA PRO A 29 1.17 10.53 -2.38
C PRO A 29 1.39 10.18 -0.91
N ILE A 30 1.90 11.11 -0.13
CA ILE A 30 1.95 11.06 1.34
C ILE A 30 0.92 12.04 1.89
N ASP A 31 0.92 13.26 1.36
CA ASP A 31 -0.06 14.30 1.64
C ASP A 31 -0.35 15.15 0.37
N ALA A 32 -0.92 16.34 0.54
CA ALA A 32 -1.26 17.23 -0.58
C ALA A 32 -0.05 17.85 -1.30
N TYR A 33 1.13 17.82 -0.68
CA TYR A 33 2.34 18.50 -1.13
C TYR A 33 3.55 17.57 -1.25
N THR A 34 3.51 16.39 -0.63
CA THR A 34 4.62 15.44 -0.61
C THR A 34 4.24 14.08 -1.17
N CYS A 35 5.21 13.46 -1.82
CA CYS A 35 5.10 12.13 -2.41
C CYS A 35 6.48 11.45 -2.41
N PHE A 36 6.50 10.15 -2.67
CA PHE A 36 7.73 9.42 -2.97
C PHE A 36 7.56 8.56 -4.21
N GLU A 37 8.67 8.26 -4.87
CA GLU A 37 8.71 7.44 -6.07
C GLU A 37 9.12 6.00 -5.75
N LEU A 38 8.62 5.06 -6.55
CA LEU A 38 9.09 3.68 -6.55
C LEU A 38 8.95 3.04 -7.94
N TRP A 39 9.79 2.02 -8.18
CA TRP A 39 9.71 1.21 -9.38
C TRP A 39 8.73 0.05 -9.18
N VAL A 40 7.73 -0.05 -10.06
CA VAL A 40 6.68 -1.07 -10.02
C VAL A 40 6.95 -2.13 -11.09
N PRO A 41 7.08 -3.41 -10.72
CA PRO A 41 7.21 -4.48 -11.69
C PRO A 41 5.87 -4.80 -12.38
N PRO A 42 5.91 -5.36 -13.59
CA PRO A 42 4.71 -5.81 -14.29
C PRO A 42 4.08 -7.01 -13.56
N ALA A 43 2.75 -7.06 -13.48
CA ALA A 43 2.04 -8.09 -12.72
C ALA A 43 2.32 -9.53 -13.17
N ASN A 44 2.52 -9.75 -14.48
CA ASN A 44 2.78 -11.06 -15.09
C ASN A 44 4.00 -11.02 -16.05
N GLY A 45 4.90 -10.07 -15.87
CA GLY A 45 6.07 -9.89 -16.75
C GLY A 45 7.34 -10.52 -16.20
N ILE A 46 8.30 -10.71 -17.09
CA ILE A 46 9.66 -11.14 -16.75
C ILE A 46 10.53 -9.88 -16.65
N LEU A 47 11.18 -9.71 -15.51
CA LEU A 47 12.18 -8.69 -15.25
C LEU A 47 13.55 -9.16 -15.74
N LEU A 48 14.31 -8.23 -16.31
CA LEU A 48 15.73 -8.42 -16.55
C LEU A 48 16.49 -8.50 -15.21
N PRO A 49 17.68 -9.14 -15.16
CA PRO A 49 18.49 -9.19 -13.95
C PRO A 49 18.79 -7.81 -13.35
N GLU A 50 19.04 -6.81 -14.19
CA GLU A 50 19.32 -5.43 -13.78
C GLU A 50 18.10 -4.78 -13.12
N GLU A 51 16.90 -5.02 -13.67
CA GLU A 51 15.62 -4.55 -13.13
C GLU A 51 15.34 -5.20 -11.76
N ALA A 52 15.55 -6.52 -11.66
CA ALA A 52 15.44 -7.24 -10.39
C ALA A 52 16.43 -6.71 -9.35
N MET A 53 17.65 -6.39 -9.77
CA MET A 53 18.67 -5.85 -8.86
C MET A 53 18.37 -4.43 -8.40
N LEU A 54 17.80 -3.59 -9.27
CA LEU A 54 17.31 -2.28 -8.87
C LEU A 54 16.25 -2.40 -7.77
N LEU A 55 15.26 -3.29 -7.94
CA LEU A 55 14.21 -3.51 -6.93
C LEU A 55 14.78 -4.02 -5.59
N ARG A 56 15.77 -4.93 -5.62
CA ARG A 56 16.44 -5.40 -4.39
C ARG A 56 17.26 -4.30 -3.73
N GLY A 57 17.95 -3.49 -4.53
CA GLY A 57 18.76 -2.38 -4.04
C GLY A 57 17.92 -1.28 -3.39
N ASP A 58 16.73 -1.02 -3.95
CA ASP A 58 15.80 -0.01 -3.46
C ASP A 58 15.05 -0.41 -2.18
N ARG A 59 15.10 -1.70 -1.82
CA ARG A 59 14.35 -2.26 -0.68
C ARG A 59 14.60 -1.50 0.62
N LEU A 60 15.86 -1.17 0.95
CA LEU A 60 16.17 -0.51 2.22
C LEU A 60 15.58 0.90 2.30
N ARG A 61 15.63 1.68 1.21
CA ARG A 61 15.00 2.99 1.13
C ARG A 61 13.49 2.88 1.36
N LEU A 62 12.84 1.91 0.73
CA LEU A 62 11.41 1.67 0.90
C LEU A 62 11.07 1.16 2.30
N GLU A 63 11.91 0.36 2.95
CA GLU A 63 11.75 -0.04 4.35
C GLU A 63 11.76 1.19 5.27
N ASP A 64 12.66 2.14 5.06
CA ASP A 64 12.74 3.38 5.87
C ASP A 64 11.49 4.26 5.69
N ILE A 65 11.01 4.42 4.45
CA ILE A 65 9.76 5.14 4.16
C ILE A 65 8.58 4.44 4.82
N CYS A 66 8.46 3.13 4.65
CA CYS A 66 7.39 2.33 5.25
C CYS A 66 7.44 2.40 6.78
N ALA A 67 8.64 2.38 7.39
CA ALA A 67 8.79 2.47 8.83
C ALA A 67 8.27 3.80 9.38
N ARG A 68 8.50 4.92 8.68
CA ARG A 68 7.94 6.22 9.05
C ARG A 68 6.42 6.23 8.94
N LEU A 69 5.87 5.72 7.83
CA LEU A 69 4.42 5.61 7.63
C LEU A 69 3.76 4.74 8.70
N VAL A 70 4.36 3.59 9.04
CA VAL A 70 3.90 2.70 10.12
C VAL A 70 3.94 3.38 11.47
N TRP A 71 5.03 4.09 11.80
CA TRP A 71 5.13 4.82 13.06
C TRP A 71 4.03 5.87 13.22
N LEU A 72 3.65 6.56 12.14
CA LEU A 72 2.63 7.60 12.18
C LEU A 72 1.19 7.05 12.17
N LEU A 73 0.90 6.12 11.25
CA LEU A 73 -0.47 5.69 10.95
C LEU A 73 -0.85 4.38 11.66
N GLY A 74 0.14 3.62 12.10
CA GLY A 74 -0.02 2.21 12.41
C GLY A 74 -0.26 1.38 11.15
N ALA A 75 -0.03 0.07 11.25
CA ALA A 75 -0.29 -0.88 10.20
C ALA A 75 -1.06 -2.11 10.69
N THR A 76 -2.03 -2.51 9.88
CA THR A 76 -2.70 -3.80 10.01
C THR A 76 -2.03 -4.80 9.07
N LEU A 77 -1.57 -5.92 9.61
CA LEU A 77 -1.00 -7.02 8.85
C LEU A 77 -2.13 -7.93 8.36
N ILE A 78 -2.17 -8.16 7.06
CA ILE A 78 -3.19 -8.95 6.38
C ILE A 78 -2.52 -10.12 5.68
N ALA A 79 -2.97 -11.34 5.97
CA ALA A 79 -2.53 -12.57 5.30
C ALA A 79 -3.72 -13.28 4.65
N ASP A 80 -3.66 -13.60 3.36
CA ASP A 80 -4.77 -14.24 2.63
C ASP A 80 -6.13 -13.55 2.90
N GLU A 81 -6.15 -12.22 2.85
CA GLU A 81 -7.32 -11.36 3.15
C GLU A 81 -7.85 -11.47 4.60
N THR A 82 -7.12 -12.13 5.49
CA THR A 82 -7.42 -12.25 6.92
C THR A 82 -6.55 -11.30 7.74
N LEU A 83 -7.14 -10.58 8.69
CA LEU A 83 -6.41 -9.72 9.61
C LEU A 83 -5.63 -10.58 10.62
N LEU A 84 -4.32 -10.41 10.70
CA LEU A 84 -3.47 -11.13 11.65
C LEU A 84 -3.34 -10.41 13.01
N ASN A 85 -3.48 -9.09 13.03
CA ASN A 85 -3.44 -8.29 14.26
C ASN A 85 -4.80 -7.62 14.54
N ALA A 86 -5.25 -7.73 15.80
CA ALA A 86 -6.49 -7.10 16.25
C ALA A 86 -6.38 -5.58 16.42
N LYS A 87 -5.15 -5.06 16.55
CA LYS A 87 -4.84 -3.63 16.66
C LYS A 87 -3.70 -3.27 15.70
N PRO A 88 -3.65 -2.03 15.21
CA PRO A 88 -2.52 -1.56 14.41
C PRO A 88 -1.21 -1.68 15.18
N GLU A 89 -0.15 -2.12 14.48
CA GLU A 89 1.22 -2.11 14.96
C GLU A 89 1.93 -0.85 14.49
N TYR A 90 2.72 -0.22 15.35
CA TYR A 90 3.40 1.06 15.08
C TYR A 90 4.92 0.91 14.99
N ASP A 91 5.46 -0.29 15.24
CA ASP A 91 6.88 -0.60 15.06
C ASP A 91 7.11 -1.52 13.85
N TRP A 92 7.78 -0.98 12.83
CA TRP A 92 8.21 -1.72 11.63
C TRP A 92 8.99 -2.99 11.96
N ARG A 93 9.86 -2.95 12.98
CA ARG A 93 10.70 -4.10 13.35
C ARG A 93 9.87 -5.23 13.92
N ILE A 94 8.76 -4.93 14.60
CA ILE A 94 7.82 -5.95 15.08
C ILE A 94 7.13 -6.61 13.89
N LEU A 95 6.68 -5.83 12.89
CA LEU A 95 6.10 -6.37 11.66
C LEU A 95 7.08 -7.27 10.91
N LEU A 96 8.34 -6.87 10.74
CA LEU A 96 9.37 -7.70 10.12
C LEU A 96 9.61 -9.01 10.89
N LYS A 97 9.60 -8.97 12.23
CA LYS A 97 9.71 -10.19 13.06
C LYS A 97 8.53 -11.12 12.87
N GLN A 98 7.31 -10.58 12.82
CA GLN A 98 6.09 -11.36 12.57
C GLN A 98 6.15 -12.02 11.18
N MET A 99 6.56 -11.27 10.15
CA MET A 99 6.76 -11.82 8.81
C MET A 99 7.81 -12.94 8.79
N ALA A 100 8.93 -12.76 9.48
CA ALA A 100 9.97 -13.78 9.60
C ALA A 100 9.46 -15.07 10.28
N GLN A 101 8.62 -14.95 11.32
CA GLN A 101 7.97 -16.09 11.98
C GLN A 101 7.05 -16.86 11.03
N LEU A 102 6.40 -16.17 10.10
CA LEU A 102 5.59 -16.74 9.03
C LEU A 102 6.41 -17.28 7.86
N LYS A 103 7.75 -17.27 7.95
CA LYS A 103 8.70 -17.65 6.89
C LYS A 103 8.51 -16.85 5.60
N ALA A 104 8.01 -15.63 5.72
CA ALA A 104 7.79 -14.72 4.61
C ALA A 104 9.08 -13.94 4.30
N GLN A 105 9.84 -14.42 3.32
CA GLN A 105 10.99 -13.71 2.78
C GLN A 105 10.58 -12.91 1.55
N PHE A 106 11.01 -11.65 1.48
CA PHE A 106 10.76 -10.76 0.35
C PHE A 106 12.07 -10.10 -0.09
N ASP A 107 12.13 -9.82 -1.37
CA ASP A 107 13.26 -9.23 -2.08
C ASP A 107 13.04 -7.74 -2.38
N ALA A 108 11.77 -7.33 -2.50
CA ALA A 108 11.38 -5.97 -2.87
C ALA A 108 10.06 -5.57 -2.22
N ILE A 109 9.78 -4.27 -2.21
CA ILE A 109 8.57 -3.68 -1.65
C ILE A 109 7.83 -2.94 -2.76
N GLY A 110 6.51 -3.10 -2.80
CA GLY A 110 5.61 -2.25 -3.58
C GLY A 110 4.69 -1.48 -2.65
N VAL A 111 4.23 -0.30 -3.07
CA VAL A 111 3.23 0.47 -2.34
C VAL A 111 2.15 0.96 -3.30
N ASP A 112 0.89 0.73 -2.95
CA ASP A 112 -0.26 1.32 -3.64
C ASP A 112 -0.94 2.35 -2.74
N TYR A 113 -1.39 3.46 -3.32
CA TYR A 113 -2.21 4.45 -2.64
C TYR A 113 -3.66 4.40 -3.13
N PHE A 114 -4.59 4.31 -2.19
CA PHE A 114 -6.02 4.38 -2.42
C PHE A 114 -6.54 5.68 -1.81
N PRO A 115 -7.03 6.63 -2.63
CA PRO A 115 -7.54 7.89 -2.11
C PRO A 115 -8.81 7.68 -1.29
N GLN A 116 -9.14 8.67 -0.46
CA GLN A 116 -10.41 8.71 0.25
C GLN A 116 -11.57 8.63 -0.76
N THR A 117 -12.54 7.76 -0.48
CA THR A 117 -13.72 7.58 -1.34
C THR A 117 -15.01 7.70 -0.54
N ILE A 118 -16.08 8.14 -1.20
CA ILE A 118 -17.43 8.18 -0.64
C ILE A 118 -18.27 7.19 -1.45
N CYS A 119 -18.76 6.14 -0.78
CA CYS A 119 -19.51 5.06 -1.43
C CYS A 119 -20.93 4.97 -0.86
N PRO A 120 -21.97 4.87 -1.71
CA PRO A 120 -23.32 4.57 -1.26
C PRO A 120 -23.44 3.10 -0.81
N SER A 121 -24.35 2.84 0.11
CA SER A 121 -24.86 1.50 0.42
C SER A 121 -26.34 1.47 0.07
N TYR A 122 -26.73 0.47 -0.72
CA TYR A 122 -28.06 0.38 -1.30
C TYR A 122 -28.95 -0.56 -0.46
N ALA A 123 -30.21 -0.18 -0.28
CA ALA A 123 -31.25 -1.12 0.13
C ALA A 123 -31.68 -2.01 -1.04
N ASN A 124 -32.49 -3.03 -0.75
CA ASN A 124 -33.01 -3.97 -1.75
C ASN A 124 -33.86 -3.29 -2.85
N ASP A 125 -34.34 -2.07 -2.62
CA ASP A 125 -35.08 -1.24 -3.56
C ASP A 125 -34.19 -0.47 -4.55
N GLY A 126 -32.86 -0.60 -4.43
CA GLY A 126 -31.89 0.11 -5.26
C GLY A 126 -31.68 1.58 -4.87
N ILE A 127 -32.30 2.05 -3.77
CA ILE A 127 -32.12 3.41 -3.25
C ILE A 127 -30.99 3.39 -2.21
N PRO A 128 -30.01 4.32 -2.27
CA PRO A 128 -29.01 4.46 -1.23
C PRO A 128 -29.68 4.76 0.13
N ASN A 129 -29.47 3.89 1.10
CA ASN A 129 -29.96 4.08 2.47
C ASN A 129 -28.85 4.42 3.47
N ALA A 130 -27.60 4.41 3.01
CA ALA A 130 -26.45 4.91 3.75
C ALA A 130 -25.35 5.39 2.81
N TRP A 131 -24.45 6.21 3.37
CA TRP A 131 -23.23 6.65 2.72
C TRP A 131 -22.05 6.34 3.63
N THR A 132 -20.97 5.83 3.04
CA THR A 132 -19.77 5.46 3.75
C THR A 132 -18.57 6.24 3.21
N ILE A 133 -17.88 6.95 4.10
CA ILE A 133 -16.56 7.52 3.81
C ILE A 133 -15.53 6.45 4.14
N ARG A 134 -14.75 6.04 3.13
CA ARG A 134 -13.57 5.18 3.30
C ARG A 134 -12.35 6.09 3.37
N PRO A 135 -11.51 5.97 4.41
CA PRO A 135 -10.31 6.79 4.54
C PRO A 135 -9.32 6.52 3.40
N ALA A 136 -8.37 7.42 3.23
CA ALA A 136 -7.22 7.15 2.37
C ALA A 136 -6.36 6.04 2.99
N THR A 137 -5.86 5.14 2.16
CA THR A 137 -5.15 3.93 2.58
C THR A 137 -3.93 3.67 1.71
N TRP A 138 -2.82 3.33 2.35
CA TRP A 138 -1.63 2.80 1.70
C TRP A 138 -1.57 1.30 1.89
N HIS A 139 -1.34 0.56 0.81
CA HIS A 139 -1.10 -0.87 0.87
C HIS A 139 0.36 -1.16 0.54
N VAL A 140 1.10 -1.65 1.54
CA VAL A 140 2.47 -2.12 1.35
C VAL A 140 2.42 -3.59 0.98
N LYS A 141 3.00 -3.93 -0.16
CA LYS A 141 3.10 -5.29 -0.70
C LYS A 141 4.54 -5.75 -0.62
N PHE A 142 4.72 -7.00 -0.25
CA PHE A 142 6.03 -7.64 -0.20
C PHE A 142 6.17 -8.56 -1.42
N LEU A 143 7.28 -8.44 -2.14
CA LEU A 143 7.50 -9.15 -3.40
C LEU A 143 8.68 -10.11 -3.26
N ALA A 144 8.47 -11.36 -3.66
CA ALA A 144 9.56 -12.33 -3.87
C ALA A 144 9.96 -12.34 -5.35
N LEU A 145 11.25 -12.21 -5.62
CA LEU A 145 11.82 -12.24 -6.97
C LEU A 145 12.28 -13.67 -7.28
N GLN A 146 11.47 -14.40 -8.02
CA GLN A 146 11.73 -15.80 -8.34
C GLN A 146 12.46 -15.91 -9.69
N PRO A 147 13.52 -16.72 -9.79
CA PRO A 147 14.17 -17.00 -11.08
C PRO A 147 13.18 -17.59 -12.10
N ALA A 148 13.30 -17.15 -13.35
CA ALA A 148 12.57 -17.62 -14.51
C ALA A 148 13.54 -17.91 -15.66
N ALA A 149 13.05 -18.53 -16.74
CA ALA A 149 13.89 -18.98 -17.86
C ALA A 149 14.75 -17.87 -18.51
N SER A 150 14.29 -16.62 -18.49
CA SER A 150 14.97 -15.47 -19.10
C SER A 150 15.15 -14.28 -18.15
N GLY A 151 15.05 -14.48 -16.83
CA GLY A 151 15.15 -13.38 -15.86
C GLY A 151 14.48 -13.70 -14.53
N TYR A 152 13.68 -12.77 -14.02
CA TYR A 152 12.98 -12.91 -12.74
C TYR A 152 11.49 -12.58 -12.86
N CYS A 153 10.65 -13.27 -12.09
CA CYS A 153 9.25 -12.89 -11.91
C CYS A 153 9.08 -12.31 -10.50
N ALA A 154 8.47 -11.13 -10.41
CA ALA A 154 8.06 -10.56 -9.13
C ALA A 154 6.71 -11.14 -8.71
N LYS A 155 6.67 -11.90 -7.62
CA LYS A 155 5.43 -12.44 -7.07
C LYS A 155 5.09 -11.77 -5.75
N PRO A 156 3.89 -11.20 -5.60
CA PRO A 156 3.44 -10.71 -4.30
C PRO A 156 3.31 -11.90 -3.34
N LEU A 157 3.78 -11.70 -2.12
CA LEU A 157 3.50 -12.61 -1.02
C LEU A 157 2.02 -12.52 -0.66
N ALA A 158 1.49 -13.59 -0.05
CA ALA A 158 0.16 -13.61 0.56
C ALA A 158 0.09 -12.78 1.86
N LEU A 159 0.91 -11.73 1.97
CA LEU A 159 1.04 -10.83 3.10
C LEU A 159 1.11 -9.40 2.58
N LYS A 160 0.33 -8.50 3.19
CA LYS A 160 0.35 -7.07 2.92
C LYS A 160 0.10 -6.29 4.20
N LEU A 161 0.56 -5.04 4.23
CA LEU A 161 0.18 -4.10 5.27
C LEU A 161 -0.85 -3.14 4.73
N SER A 162 -1.82 -2.79 5.57
CA SER A 162 -2.74 -1.68 5.32
C SER A 162 -2.51 -0.59 6.36
N LEU A 163 -2.27 0.63 5.89
CA LEU A 163 -2.09 1.84 6.69
C LEU A 163 -3.19 2.81 6.30
N SER A 164 -4.05 3.23 7.24
CA SER A 164 -5.18 4.09 6.93
C SER A 164 -5.21 5.32 7.81
N LEU A 165 -5.48 6.48 7.21
CA LEU A 165 -5.65 7.72 7.94
C LEU A 165 -7.12 7.94 8.32
N GLY A 166 -7.47 7.61 9.56
CA GLY A 166 -8.82 7.79 10.10
C GLY A 166 -9.65 6.51 10.10
N GLN A 167 -10.96 6.66 10.32
CA GLN A 167 -11.89 5.54 10.45
C GLN A 167 -12.94 5.57 9.35
N LEU A 168 -13.47 4.39 9.03
CA LEU A 168 -14.63 4.26 8.16
C LEU A 168 -15.85 4.87 8.85
N ILE A 169 -16.49 5.84 8.20
CA ILE A 169 -17.66 6.54 8.75
C ILE A 169 -18.86 6.20 7.87
N THR A 170 -19.82 5.47 8.43
CA THR A 170 -21.10 5.19 7.75
C THR A 170 -22.22 6.00 8.39
N ARG A 171 -22.96 6.75 7.57
CA ARG A 171 -24.17 7.46 7.98
C ARG A 171 -25.36 6.94 7.20
N ARG A 172 -26.38 6.46 7.91
CA ARG A 172 -27.67 6.09 7.31
C ARG A 172 -28.41 7.36 6.93
N SER A 173 -28.96 7.40 5.72
CA SER A 173 -29.90 8.43 5.34
C SER A 173 -31.25 8.09 5.97
N HIS A 174 -31.69 8.90 6.93
CA HIS A 174 -33.10 8.90 7.30
C HIS A 174 -33.86 9.54 6.15
N THR A 175 -34.37 8.73 5.24
CA THR A 175 -35.46 9.16 4.37
C THR A 175 -36.70 9.21 5.27
N PRO A 176 -37.25 10.38 5.64
CA PRO A 176 -38.58 10.40 6.23
C PRO A 176 -39.54 9.75 5.23
N PRO A 177 -40.56 8.99 5.69
CA PRO A 177 -41.53 8.42 4.77
C PRO A 177 -42.16 9.55 3.96
N VAL A 178 -41.93 9.53 2.65
CA VAL A 178 -42.66 10.35 1.69
C VAL A 178 -44.10 9.83 1.74
N GLY A 179 -44.93 10.43 2.60
CA GLY A 179 -46.27 9.94 2.87
C GLY A 179 -46.92 10.38 4.18
N ALA A 180 -46.26 11.16 5.05
CA ALA A 180 -46.96 11.89 6.11
C ALA A 180 -47.54 13.19 5.55
N SER A 181 -48.55 13.06 4.70
CA SER A 181 -49.47 14.17 4.42
C SER A 181 -50.26 14.44 5.69
N LEU A 182 -50.22 15.70 6.15
CA LEU A 182 -51.17 16.25 7.13
C LEU A 182 -52.59 16.29 6.55
#